data_AF-E4SHR3-F1
#
_entry.id   AF-E4SHR3-F1
#
_cell.length_a   1.000
_cell.length_b   1.000
_cell.length_c   1.000
_cell.angle_alpha   90.00
_cell.angle_beta   90.00
_cell.angle_gamma   90.00
#
_symmetry.space_group_name_H-M   'P 1'
#
loop_
_entity.id
_entity.type
_entity.pdbx_description
1 polymer ?
#
loop_
_entity_poly.entity_id
_entity_poly.type
_entity_poly.pdbx_seq_one_letter_code
_entity_poly.pdbx_strand_id
1 'polypeptide(L)'
;MKVAWSATHQEFLLTDGYYFSGLYKELCKRNIEIEEVDNFDRLFEYDVIVFNYPENPFSNEEKEKIREALQQKGKKIIFTAHFKNKDGVSEICNSITRDYGINILPEGIKDEIHHLEDDLFIITTDEVKLYRKGVKEVVFPYSAPLEVGNGAEVVLEARKTSLTDSGKKSPVLIAQKRFESGGKLIVCGSCIFWDNFSLFRLDNLQFVVNIFEGAE
;
A
#
# COMPACT_ATOMS: atom_id res chain seq x y z
N MET A 1 13.22 2.25 -13.82
CA MET A 1 12.07 1.42 -13.37
C MET A 1 10.82 2.13 -13.82
N LYS A 2 9.86 1.39 -14.40
CA LYS A 2 8.58 1.94 -14.84
C LYS A 2 7.45 1.49 -13.93
N VAL A 3 6.64 2.43 -13.48
CA VAL A 3 5.53 2.23 -12.56
C VAL A 3 4.24 2.64 -13.27
N ALA A 4 3.31 1.70 -13.40
CA ALA A 4 1.94 2.00 -13.76
C ALA A 4 1.16 2.39 -12.51
N TRP A 5 0.66 3.61 -12.48
CA TRP A 5 -0.37 4.03 -11.55
C TRP A 5 -1.73 3.81 -12.21
N SER A 6 -2.49 2.85 -11.71
CA SER A 6 -3.77 2.47 -12.31
C SER A 6 -4.77 3.62 -12.24
N ALA A 7 -5.52 3.81 -13.33
CA ALA A 7 -6.69 4.67 -13.42
C ALA A 7 -7.91 3.89 -13.96
N THR A 8 -7.89 2.56 -13.83
CA THR A 8 -8.85 1.65 -14.50
C THR A 8 -10.03 1.27 -13.60
N HIS A 9 -9.93 1.46 -12.29
CA HIS A 9 -10.95 1.13 -11.28
C HIS A 9 -11.33 2.34 -10.40
N GLN A 10 -11.26 3.56 -10.94
CA GLN A 10 -11.55 4.82 -10.23
C GLN A 10 -10.60 5.07 -9.04
N GLU A 11 -9.34 4.68 -9.19
CA GLU A 11 -8.28 4.98 -8.24
C GLU A 11 -8.06 6.49 -8.08
N PHE A 12 -7.53 6.89 -6.93
CA PHE A 12 -7.02 8.24 -6.75
C PHE A 12 -5.82 8.47 -7.68
N LEU A 13 -5.88 9.50 -8.50
CA LEU A 13 -4.92 9.80 -9.56
C LEU A 13 -3.73 10.63 -9.06
N LEU A 14 -2.54 10.41 -9.62
CA LEU A 14 -1.35 11.24 -9.39
C LEU A 14 -1.53 12.69 -9.86
N THR A 15 -2.33 12.88 -10.91
CA THR A 15 -2.72 14.16 -11.49
C THR A 15 -3.62 14.96 -10.56
N ASP A 16 -4.15 14.34 -9.50
CA ASP A 16 -4.64 15.06 -8.33
C ASP A 16 -3.45 15.69 -7.59
N GLY A 17 -3.04 16.85 -8.10
CA GLY A 17 -1.86 17.57 -7.66
C GLY A 17 -1.92 18.01 -6.20
N TYR A 18 -3.11 17.99 -5.58
CA TYR A 18 -3.29 18.26 -4.16
C TYR A 18 -2.72 17.13 -3.30
N TYR A 19 -2.92 15.87 -3.71
CA TYR A 19 -2.51 14.71 -2.93
C TYR A 19 -1.16 14.12 -3.31
N PHE A 20 -0.79 14.01 -4.59
CA PHE A 20 0.37 13.15 -4.96
C PHE A 20 1.47 13.83 -5.77
N SER A 21 1.40 15.15 -5.95
CA SER A 21 2.42 15.87 -6.74
C SER A 21 3.85 15.78 -6.18
N GLY A 22 4.00 15.64 -4.85
CA GLY A 22 5.27 15.40 -4.19
C GLY A 22 5.84 14.01 -4.51
N LEU A 23 4.99 12.98 -4.46
CA LEU A 23 5.38 11.61 -4.78
C LEU A 23 5.93 11.51 -6.20
N TYR A 24 5.18 12.03 -7.18
CA TYR A 24 5.61 12.08 -8.57
C TYR A 24 7.00 12.72 -8.72
N LYS A 25 7.19 13.92 -8.16
CA LYS A 25 8.45 14.67 -8.26
C LYS A 25 9.62 13.92 -7.64
N GLU A 26 9.45 13.35 -6.44
CA GLU A 26 10.54 12.68 -5.74
C GLU A 26 10.92 11.34 -6.39
N LEU A 27 9.95 10.59 -6.93
CA LEU A 27 10.23 9.38 -7.70
C LEU A 27 10.96 9.69 -9.02
N CYS A 28 10.54 10.73 -9.75
CA CYS A 28 11.23 11.13 -10.99
C CYS A 28 12.68 11.55 -10.75
N LYS A 29 12.99 12.25 -9.64
CA LYS A 29 14.38 12.59 -9.25
C LYS A 29 15.27 11.35 -9.07
N ARG A 30 14.66 10.19 -8.81
CA ARG A 30 15.34 8.91 -8.61
C ARG A 30 15.28 7.99 -9.84
N ASN A 31 14.91 8.51 -11.01
CA ASN A 31 14.75 7.75 -12.26
C ASN A 31 13.69 6.62 -12.17
N ILE A 32 12.68 6.84 -11.34
CA ILE A 32 11.46 6.02 -11.31
C ILE A 32 10.43 6.77 -12.14
N GLU A 33 10.13 6.22 -13.32
CA GLU A 33 9.14 6.76 -14.25
C GLU A 33 7.77 6.24 -13.84
N ILE A 34 6.87 7.15 -13.47
CA ILE A 34 5.51 6.82 -13.07
C ILE A 34 4.52 7.42 -14.07
N GLU A 35 3.60 6.60 -14.56
CA GLU A 35 2.61 6.98 -15.56
C GLU A 35 1.22 6.55 -15.09
N GLU A 36 0.23 7.41 -15.26
CA GLU A 36 -1.17 7.03 -15.10
C GLU A 36 -1.63 6.24 -16.30
N VAL A 37 -2.21 5.07 -16.06
CA VAL A 37 -2.60 4.14 -17.11
C VAL A 37 -4.09 3.79 -16.94
N ASP A 38 -4.89 4.21 -17.91
CA ASP A 38 -6.35 4.04 -17.98
C ASP A 38 -6.78 2.76 -18.70
N ASN A 39 -5.83 2.01 -19.25
CA ASN A 39 -6.05 0.72 -19.90
C ASN A 39 -5.48 -0.42 -19.06
N PHE A 40 -6.34 -1.33 -18.61
CA PHE A 40 -5.96 -2.42 -17.72
C PHE A 40 -4.87 -3.34 -18.30
N ASP A 41 -4.96 -3.66 -19.59
CA ASP A 41 -3.97 -4.54 -20.23
C ASP A 41 -2.58 -3.88 -20.32
N ARG A 42 -2.54 -2.57 -20.52
CA ARG A 42 -1.27 -1.81 -20.56
C ARG A 42 -0.57 -1.79 -19.21
N LEU A 43 -1.27 -1.97 -18.08
CA LEU A 43 -0.63 -2.00 -16.75
C LEU A 43 0.52 -3.02 -16.69
N PHE A 44 0.37 -4.15 -17.38
CA PHE A 44 1.33 -5.26 -17.34
C PHE A 44 2.60 -5.03 -18.19
N GLU A 45 2.68 -3.93 -18.93
CA GLU A 45 3.89 -3.48 -19.63
C GLU A 45 4.94 -2.90 -18.67
N TYR A 46 4.53 -2.53 -17.44
CA TYR A 46 5.35 -1.82 -16.44
C TYR A 46 5.94 -2.79 -15.41
N ASP A 47 7.01 -2.39 -14.71
CA ASP A 47 7.68 -3.23 -13.71
C ASP A 47 6.85 -3.36 -12.42
N VAL A 48 6.23 -2.25 -12.03
CA VAL A 48 5.40 -2.10 -10.83
C VAL A 48 4.02 -1.60 -11.24
N ILE A 49 2.98 -2.14 -10.61
CA ILE A 49 1.59 -1.73 -10.80
C ILE A 49 1.04 -1.28 -9.45
N VAL A 50 0.42 -0.11 -9.40
CA VAL A 50 -0.20 0.45 -8.19
C VAL A 50 -1.70 0.60 -8.41
N PHE A 51 -2.48 -0.10 -7.60
CA PHE A 51 -3.92 0.11 -7.46
C PHE A 51 -4.14 0.93 -6.18
N ASN A 52 -4.10 2.25 -6.31
CA ASN A 52 -4.25 3.16 -5.17
C ASN A 52 -5.73 3.48 -4.91
N TYR A 53 -6.33 2.83 -3.91
CA TYR A 53 -7.75 3.01 -3.58
C TYR A 53 -8.71 2.64 -4.74
N PRO A 54 -8.71 1.39 -5.24
CA PRO A 54 -9.64 0.99 -6.31
C PRO A 54 -11.09 0.92 -5.81
N GLU A 55 -11.99 1.69 -6.42
CA GLU A 55 -13.42 1.78 -6.04
C GLU A 55 -14.34 0.88 -6.90
N ASN A 56 -13.85 0.37 -8.04
CA ASN A 56 -14.59 -0.60 -8.84
C ASN A 56 -14.10 -2.05 -8.62
N PRO A 57 -15.01 -3.05 -8.59
CA PRO A 57 -14.65 -4.46 -8.53
C PRO A 57 -13.88 -4.94 -9.75
N PHE A 58 -12.90 -5.83 -9.52
CA PHE A 58 -12.20 -6.56 -10.58
C PHE A 58 -13.05 -7.71 -11.13
N SER A 59 -13.11 -7.84 -12.44
CA SER A 59 -13.66 -9.00 -13.14
C SER A 59 -12.78 -10.24 -12.96
N ASN A 60 -13.33 -11.42 -13.27
CA ASN A 60 -12.56 -12.67 -13.17
C ASN A 60 -11.39 -12.72 -14.15
N GLU A 61 -11.52 -12.10 -15.34
CA GLU A 61 -10.43 -12.00 -16.31
C GLU A 61 -9.28 -11.14 -15.76
N GLU A 62 -9.61 -10.00 -15.14
CA GLU A 62 -8.63 -9.10 -14.54
C GLU A 62 -7.89 -9.76 -13.37
N LYS A 63 -8.62 -10.47 -12.51
CA LYS A 63 -8.03 -11.26 -11.41
C LYS A 63 -7.04 -12.30 -11.92
N GLU A 64 -7.37 -12.95 -13.03
CA GLU A 64 -6.49 -13.95 -13.64
C GLU A 64 -5.23 -13.30 -14.22
N LYS A 65 -5.35 -12.16 -14.90
CA LYS A 65 -4.18 -11.39 -15.40
C LYS A 65 -3.27 -10.94 -14.25
N ILE A 66 -3.85 -10.48 -13.13
CA ILE A 66 -3.11 -10.13 -11.91
C ILE A 66 -2.39 -11.35 -11.34
N ARG A 67 -3.06 -12.50 -11.26
CA ARG A 67 -2.47 -13.76 -10.82
C ARG A 67 -1.29 -14.16 -11.69
N GLU A 68 -1.44 -14.14 -13.01
CA GLU A 68 -0.35 -14.43 -13.95
C GLU A 68 0.83 -13.45 -13.79
N ALA A 69 0.52 -12.16 -13.64
CA ALA A 69 1.54 -11.12 -13.46
C ALA A 69 2.41 -11.38 -12.23
N LEU A 70 1.77 -11.72 -11.09
CA LEU A 70 2.44 -12.06 -9.85
C LEU A 70 3.19 -13.38 -9.94
N GLN A 71 2.52 -14.45 -10.36
CA GLN A 71 3.03 -15.81 -10.22
C GLN A 71 3.97 -16.24 -11.34
N GLN A 72 3.87 -15.62 -12.53
CA GLN A 72 4.58 -16.08 -13.73
C GLN A 72 5.48 -15.00 -14.32
N LYS A 73 5.04 -13.74 -14.30
CA LYS A 73 5.77 -12.63 -14.96
C LYS A 73 6.66 -11.82 -14.02
N GLY A 74 6.70 -12.19 -12.73
CA GLY A 74 7.59 -11.56 -11.74
C GLY A 74 7.26 -10.10 -11.43
N LYS A 75 6.02 -9.66 -11.67
CA LYS A 75 5.62 -8.25 -11.47
C LYS A 75 5.46 -7.90 -9.99
N LYS A 76 5.71 -6.63 -9.65
CA LYS A 76 5.37 -6.07 -8.34
C LYS A 76 4.00 -5.39 -8.44
N ILE A 77 3.06 -5.73 -7.56
CA ILE A 77 1.74 -5.12 -7.51
C ILE A 77 1.47 -4.61 -6.10
N ILE A 78 1.03 -3.36 -6.00
CA ILE A 78 0.73 -2.68 -4.73
C ILE A 78 -0.77 -2.36 -4.70
N PHE A 79 -1.45 -2.84 -3.67
CA PHE A 79 -2.82 -2.44 -3.34
C PHE A 79 -2.82 -1.54 -2.11
N THR A 80 -3.64 -0.50 -2.13
CA THR A 80 -3.88 0.32 -0.95
C THR A 80 -5.37 0.38 -0.63
N ALA A 81 -5.67 0.47 0.66
CA ALA A 81 -7.01 0.62 1.19
C ALA A 81 -7.08 1.80 2.16
N HIS A 82 -8.20 1.91 2.86
CA HIS A 82 -8.43 2.94 3.86
C HIS A 82 -9.27 2.34 4.99
N PHE A 83 -9.18 2.91 6.19
CA PHE A 83 -9.91 2.39 7.35
C PHE A 83 -11.43 2.25 7.12
N LYS A 84 -12.05 1.37 7.90
CA LYS A 84 -13.51 1.22 7.99
C LYS A 84 -14.20 0.84 6.67
N ASN A 85 -13.45 0.29 5.71
CA ASN A 85 -13.94 -0.15 4.41
C ASN A 85 -14.78 0.94 3.68
N LYS A 86 -14.31 2.19 3.76
CA LYS A 86 -14.95 3.28 3.03
C LYS A 86 -14.99 2.95 1.53
N ASP A 87 -16.13 3.22 0.90
CA ASP A 87 -16.41 2.97 -0.51
C ASP A 87 -16.25 1.49 -0.95
N GLY A 88 -16.16 0.55 0.00
CA GLY A 88 -16.02 -0.88 -0.28
C GLY A 88 -14.61 -1.33 -0.69
N VAL A 89 -13.62 -0.44 -0.63
CA VAL A 89 -12.26 -0.66 -1.14
C VAL A 89 -11.57 -1.88 -0.51
N SER A 90 -11.77 -2.14 0.78
CA SER A 90 -11.19 -3.32 1.44
C SER A 90 -11.72 -4.62 0.83
N GLU A 91 -13.02 -4.71 0.52
CA GLU A 91 -13.59 -5.91 -0.11
C GLU A 91 -13.16 -6.07 -1.56
N ILE A 92 -13.05 -4.96 -2.30
CA ILE A 92 -12.55 -4.94 -3.67
C ILE A 92 -11.12 -5.50 -3.71
N CYS A 93 -10.24 -4.97 -2.86
CA CYS A 93 -8.86 -5.47 -2.72
C CYS A 93 -8.83 -6.93 -2.26
N ASN A 94 -9.63 -7.29 -1.24
CA ASN A 94 -9.70 -8.65 -0.69
C ASN A 94 -10.18 -9.68 -1.72
N SER A 95 -10.89 -9.27 -2.77
CA SER A 95 -11.26 -10.14 -3.89
C SER A 95 -10.07 -10.71 -4.68
N ILE A 96 -8.87 -10.17 -4.42
CA ILE A 96 -7.57 -10.61 -4.93
C ILE A 96 -6.65 -11.03 -3.78
N THR A 97 -6.46 -10.15 -2.78
CA THR A 97 -5.36 -10.31 -1.80
C THR A 97 -5.56 -11.48 -0.84
N ARG A 98 -6.82 -11.87 -0.58
CA ARG A 98 -7.17 -12.93 0.37
C ARG A 98 -6.61 -14.29 -0.05
N ASP A 99 -6.58 -14.58 -1.35
CA ASP A 99 -6.01 -15.81 -1.91
C ASP A 99 -4.49 -15.93 -1.68
N TYR A 100 -3.85 -14.81 -1.37
CA TYR A 100 -2.42 -14.73 -1.08
C TYR A 100 -2.10 -14.59 0.42
N GLY A 101 -3.11 -14.81 1.28
CA GLY A 101 -2.95 -14.79 2.72
C GLY A 101 -2.90 -13.39 3.32
N ILE A 102 -3.39 -12.36 2.63
CA ILE A 102 -3.46 -11.00 3.15
C ILE A 102 -4.91 -10.51 3.10
N ASN A 103 -5.52 -10.29 4.26
CA ASN A 103 -6.90 -9.86 4.38
C ASN A 103 -6.97 -8.49 5.06
N ILE A 104 -7.56 -7.51 4.38
CA ILE A 104 -7.78 -6.15 4.88
C ILE A 104 -9.06 -6.15 5.73
N LEU A 105 -8.95 -5.75 6.98
CA LEU A 105 -10.10 -5.72 7.90
C LEU A 105 -10.89 -4.41 7.75
N PRO A 106 -12.23 -4.45 7.95
CA PRO A 106 -13.10 -3.26 7.86
C PRO A 106 -13.06 -2.41 9.14
N GLU A 107 -11.88 -2.21 9.72
CA GLU A 107 -11.67 -1.49 10.98
C GLU A 107 -10.76 -0.27 10.77
N GLY A 108 -10.72 0.63 11.75
CA GLY A 108 -9.66 1.63 11.88
C GLY A 108 -8.66 1.29 12.98
N ILE A 109 -7.52 1.96 12.90
CA ILE A 109 -6.44 1.91 13.89
C ILE A 109 -6.28 3.29 14.50
N LYS A 110 -6.17 3.34 15.83
CA LYS A 110 -5.92 4.56 16.59
C LYS A 110 -4.76 4.39 17.57
N ASP A 111 -4.06 5.47 17.89
CA ASP A 111 -3.03 5.49 18.93
C ASP A 111 -3.10 6.79 19.74
N GLU A 112 -3.30 6.67 21.06
CA GLU A 112 -3.39 7.83 21.96
C GLU A 112 -2.05 8.44 22.33
N ILE A 113 -0.94 7.75 22.07
CA ILE A 113 0.40 8.14 22.51
C ILE A 113 1.28 8.57 21.33
N HIS A 114 1.21 7.85 20.21
CA HIS A 114 2.09 8.03 19.05
C HIS A 114 1.29 8.42 17.80
N HIS A 115 0.77 9.65 17.79
CA HIS A 115 0.03 10.22 16.67
C HIS A 115 0.48 11.67 16.38
N LEU A 116 0.06 12.21 15.23
CA LEU A 116 0.32 13.59 14.82
C LEU A 116 -0.97 14.42 14.78
N GLU A 117 -0.82 15.75 14.78
CA GLU A 117 -1.91 16.72 14.54
C GLU A 117 -3.11 16.62 15.50
N ASP A 118 -2.88 16.11 16.73
CA ASP A 118 -3.94 15.77 17.70
C ASP A 118 -5.04 14.85 17.13
N ASP A 119 -4.74 14.12 16.05
CA ASP A 119 -5.62 13.14 15.41
C ASP A 119 -5.10 11.73 15.66
N LEU A 120 -5.84 10.97 16.47
CA LEU A 120 -5.52 9.61 16.88
C LEU A 120 -5.39 8.62 15.71
N PHE A 121 -5.92 8.93 14.52
CA PHE A 121 -5.84 8.09 13.33
C PHE A 121 -4.60 8.38 12.48
N ILE A 122 -3.85 9.45 12.75
CA ILE A 122 -2.57 9.78 12.09
C ILE A 122 -1.44 9.17 12.93
N ILE A 123 -1.41 7.84 12.98
CA ILE A 123 -0.48 7.10 13.84
C ILE A 123 0.96 7.14 13.29
N THR A 124 1.92 6.98 14.18
CA THR A 124 3.35 6.84 13.85
C THR A 124 3.90 5.52 14.40
N THR A 125 4.90 4.96 13.71
CA THR A 125 5.50 3.69 14.12
C THR A 125 6.95 3.55 13.67
N ASP A 126 7.76 2.96 14.53
CA ASP A 126 9.14 2.52 14.27
C ASP A 126 9.24 1.00 14.06
N GLU A 127 8.11 0.28 14.07
CA GLU A 127 8.02 -1.17 13.91
C GLU A 127 8.10 -1.60 12.43
N VAL A 128 9.13 -1.09 11.73
CA VAL A 128 9.42 -1.38 10.31
C VAL A 128 10.21 -2.69 10.20
N LYS A 129 9.58 -3.72 9.62
CA LYS A 129 10.18 -5.07 9.52
C LYS A 129 10.93 -5.28 8.20
N LEU A 130 10.40 -4.73 7.11
CA LEU A 130 11.00 -4.75 5.78
C LEU A 130 11.10 -3.33 5.23
N TYR A 131 11.97 -3.11 4.25
CA TYR A 131 12.20 -1.81 3.62
C TYR A 131 12.75 -0.74 4.58
N ARG A 132 13.60 -1.16 5.53
CA ARG A 132 14.02 -0.34 6.68
C ARG A 132 15.28 0.49 6.42
N LYS A 133 15.92 0.35 5.26
CA LYS A 133 17.17 1.03 4.95
C LYS A 133 17.01 2.56 5.05
N GLY A 134 17.60 3.15 6.08
CA GLY A 134 17.53 4.59 6.33
C GLY A 134 16.17 5.06 6.86
N VAL A 135 15.33 4.16 7.37
CA VAL A 135 14.00 4.45 7.92
C VAL A 135 14.02 4.11 9.42
N LYS A 136 13.74 5.11 10.26
CA LYS A 136 13.60 4.93 11.72
C LYS A 136 12.15 4.95 12.14
N GLU A 137 11.35 5.83 11.56
CA GLU A 137 9.95 6.01 11.92
C GLU A 137 9.13 6.51 10.72
N VAL A 138 7.87 6.09 10.63
CA VAL A 138 6.94 6.49 9.58
C VAL A 138 5.59 6.89 10.16
N VAL A 139 4.87 7.74 9.44
CA VAL A 139 3.46 8.08 9.69
C VAL A 139 2.55 7.24 8.78
N PHE A 140 1.43 6.75 9.31
CA PHE A 140 0.51 5.87 8.59
C PHE A 140 -0.96 6.24 8.89
N PRO A 141 -1.51 7.26 8.21
CA PRO A 141 -2.81 7.82 8.55
C PRO A 141 -3.99 6.97 8.06
N TYR A 142 -5.07 7.00 8.85
CA TYR A 142 -6.40 6.43 8.53
C TYR A 142 -6.33 4.99 8.01
N SER A 143 -5.57 4.16 8.73
CA SER A 143 -5.17 2.83 8.27
C SER A 143 -6.17 1.75 8.65
N ALA A 144 -6.47 0.86 7.70
CA ALA A 144 -7.12 -0.42 7.96
C ALA A 144 -6.10 -1.46 8.46
N PRO A 145 -6.42 -2.28 9.48
CA PRO A 145 -5.55 -3.35 9.91
C PRO A 145 -5.57 -4.53 8.94
N LEU A 146 -4.44 -5.23 8.84
CA LEU A 146 -4.30 -6.42 8.02
C LEU A 146 -4.24 -7.69 8.89
N GLU A 147 -4.86 -8.76 8.42
CA GLU A 147 -4.58 -10.12 8.84
C GLU A 147 -3.62 -10.77 7.87
N VAL A 148 -2.58 -11.38 8.42
CA VAL A 148 -1.49 -12.00 7.66
C VAL A 148 -1.50 -13.50 7.96
N GLY A 149 -1.82 -14.29 6.94
CA GLY A 149 -1.81 -15.75 6.97
C GLY A 149 -0.47 -16.35 6.54
N ASN A 150 -0.45 -17.68 6.43
CA ASN A 150 0.78 -18.42 6.13
C ASN A 150 1.38 -18.05 4.77
N GLY A 151 2.67 -17.75 4.79
CA GLY A 151 3.47 -17.47 3.60
C GLY A 151 3.46 -16.02 3.15
N ALA A 152 2.69 -15.12 3.80
CA ALA A 152 2.86 -13.69 3.70
C ALA A 152 3.78 -13.18 4.83
N GLU A 153 4.43 -12.05 4.58
CA GLU A 153 5.40 -11.40 5.46
C GLU A 153 4.83 -10.07 5.94
N VAL A 154 5.08 -9.76 7.21
CA VAL A 154 4.76 -8.44 7.76
C VAL A 154 5.82 -7.45 7.31
N VAL A 155 5.40 -6.32 6.74
CA VAL A 155 6.30 -5.22 6.32
C VAL A 155 6.34 -4.13 7.38
N LEU A 156 5.17 -3.74 7.89
CA LEU A 156 5.00 -2.65 8.84
C LEU A 156 3.93 -3.01 9.87
N GLU A 157 4.23 -2.83 11.14
CA GLU A 157 3.25 -2.95 12.24
C GLU A 157 3.04 -1.60 12.92
N ALA A 158 1.88 -1.42 13.52
CA ALA A 158 1.66 -0.32 14.45
C ALA A 158 2.31 -0.62 15.81
N ARG A 159 2.59 0.41 16.59
CA ARG A 159 3.18 0.27 17.93
C ARG A 159 2.24 -0.53 18.87
N LYS A 160 2.78 -1.02 19.98
CA LYS A 160 2.00 -1.75 21.02
C LYS A 160 0.90 -0.92 21.69
N THR A 161 1.00 0.40 21.57
CA THR A 161 0.02 1.38 22.05
C THR A 161 -1.16 1.54 21.09
N SER A 162 -0.99 1.13 19.83
CA SER A 162 -2.02 1.25 18.81
C SER A 162 -3.06 0.16 18.96
N LEU A 163 -4.33 0.52 18.74
CA LEU A 163 -5.49 -0.35 18.89
C LEU A 163 -6.37 -0.28 17.65
N THR A 164 -6.88 -1.44 17.22
CA THR A 164 -8.00 -1.47 16.27
C THR A 164 -9.30 -1.07 16.95
N ASP A 165 -10.36 -0.84 16.16
CA ASP A 165 -11.72 -0.60 16.69
C ASP A 165 -12.20 -1.75 17.59
N SER A 166 -11.83 -3.00 17.28
CA SER A 166 -12.09 -4.19 18.13
C SER A 166 -11.12 -4.37 19.31
N GLY A 167 -10.14 -3.47 19.48
CA GLY A 167 -9.19 -3.48 20.60
C GLY A 167 -7.97 -4.39 20.41
N LYS A 168 -7.71 -4.86 19.20
CA LYS A 168 -6.48 -5.63 18.89
C LYS A 168 -5.26 -4.71 18.94
N LYS A 169 -4.23 -5.12 19.68
CA LYS A 169 -2.96 -4.39 19.82
C LYS A 169 -2.00 -4.68 18.68
N SER A 170 -1.12 -3.73 18.38
CA SER A 170 -0.09 -3.85 17.33
C SER A 170 -0.62 -4.39 16.00
N PRO A 171 -1.68 -3.78 15.43
CA PRO A 171 -2.18 -4.21 14.12
C PRO A 171 -1.12 -4.09 13.03
N VAL A 172 -1.18 -5.01 12.05
CA VAL A 172 -0.34 -4.95 10.85
C VAL A 172 -0.88 -3.86 9.92
N LEU A 173 0.02 -3.03 9.39
CA LEU A 173 -0.28 -1.89 8.51
C LEU A 173 0.04 -2.18 7.04
N ILE A 174 1.12 -2.93 6.80
CA ILE A 174 1.53 -3.38 5.47
C ILE A 174 1.97 -4.83 5.55
N ALA A 175 1.54 -5.63 4.58
CA ALA A 175 1.98 -7.00 4.39
C ALA A 175 2.40 -7.26 2.94
N GLN A 176 3.20 -8.31 2.75
CA GLN A 176 3.72 -8.70 1.45
C GLN A 176 3.62 -10.20 1.22
N LYS A 177 3.39 -10.62 -0.03
CA LYS A 177 3.63 -11.99 -0.51
C LYS A 177 4.70 -11.98 -1.60
N ARG A 178 5.70 -12.84 -1.47
CA ARG A 178 6.69 -13.14 -2.54
C ARG A 178 6.30 -14.38 -3.31
N PHE A 179 6.62 -14.39 -4.60
CA PHE A 179 6.40 -15.51 -5.52
C PHE A 179 7.74 -16.01 -6.06
N GLU A 180 7.79 -17.28 -6.44
CA GLU A 180 9.01 -17.92 -6.97
C GLU A 180 9.51 -17.26 -8.27
N SER A 181 8.61 -16.66 -9.03
CA SER A 181 8.90 -15.83 -10.22
C SER A 181 9.67 -14.54 -9.91
N GLY A 182 9.86 -14.20 -8.63
CA GLY A 182 10.34 -12.89 -8.18
C GLY A 182 9.22 -11.86 -8.02
N GLY A 183 7.97 -12.21 -8.35
CA GLY A 183 6.82 -11.34 -8.18
C GLY A 183 6.58 -10.99 -6.71
N LYS A 184 5.97 -9.83 -6.48
CA LYS A 184 5.64 -9.33 -5.14
C LYS A 184 4.25 -8.71 -5.12
N LEU A 185 3.40 -9.17 -4.22
CA LEU A 185 2.16 -8.48 -3.85
C LEU A 185 2.42 -7.72 -2.56
N ILE A 186 2.17 -6.42 -2.54
CA ILE A 186 2.25 -5.57 -1.34
C ILE A 186 0.85 -5.00 -1.11
N VAL A 187 0.37 -5.07 0.13
CA VAL A 187 -0.94 -4.56 0.52
C VAL A 187 -0.75 -3.59 1.68
N CYS A 188 -1.24 -2.37 1.51
CA CYS A 188 -1.16 -1.29 2.48
C CYS A 188 -2.56 -0.96 3.01
N GLY A 189 -2.69 -0.85 4.32
CA GLY A 189 -3.93 -0.43 4.97
C GLY A 189 -4.31 1.04 4.76
N SER A 190 -3.41 1.84 4.18
CA SER A 190 -3.60 3.26 3.88
C SER A 190 -3.22 3.57 2.43
N CYS A 191 -4.04 4.38 1.76
CA CYS A 191 -3.82 4.91 0.41
C CYS A 191 -3.16 6.30 0.40
N ILE A 192 -2.97 6.88 1.58
CA ILE A 192 -2.50 8.26 1.76
C ILE A 192 -1.21 8.34 2.58
N PHE A 193 -0.59 7.23 2.98
CA PHE A 193 0.74 7.26 3.63
C PHE A 193 1.87 7.83 2.75
N TRP A 194 1.62 7.97 1.45
CA TRP A 194 2.51 8.56 0.46
C TRP A 194 1.92 9.81 -0.22
N ASP A 195 0.83 10.37 0.34
CA ASP A 195 0.31 11.66 -0.11
C ASP A 195 1.24 12.81 0.34
N ASN A 196 0.97 14.02 -0.13
CA ASN A 196 1.80 15.20 0.11
C ASN A 196 1.94 15.53 1.61
N PHE A 197 0.92 15.22 2.41
CA PHE A 197 0.99 15.41 3.85
C PHE A 197 1.97 14.40 4.47
N SER A 198 1.78 13.11 4.19
CA SER A 198 2.49 12.01 4.84
C SER A 198 3.92 11.84 4.30
N LEU A 199 4.12 12.03 3.00
CA LEU A 199 5.38 11.75 2.31
C LEU A 199 6.57 12.51 2.91
N PHE A 200 6.34 13.76 3.34
CA PHE A 200 7.38 14.64 3.89
C PHE A 200 7.39 14.67 5.42
N ARG A 201 6.73 13.70 6.07
CA ARG A 201 6.78 13.51 7.52
C ARG A 201 7.67 12.31 7.83
N LEU A 202 8.45 12.44 8.91
CA LEU A 202 9.37 11.41 9.38
C LEU A 202 10.22 10.86 8.22
N ASP A 203 10.37 9.54 8.10
CA ASP A 203 11.14 8.90 7.04
C ASP A 203 10.25 8.33 5.90
N ASN A 204 9.00 8.78 5.76
CA ASN A 204 8.03 8.25 4.79
C ASN A 204 8.54 8.26 3.35
N LEU A 205 9.16 9.36 2.90
CA LEU A 205 9.74 9.40 1.55
C LEU A 205 10.76 8.28 1.33
N GLN A 206 11.67 8.08 2.28
CA GLN A 206 12.68 7.03 2.14
C GLN A 206 12.06 5.63 2.21
N PHE A 207 11.05 5.43 3.05
CA PHE A 207 10.30 4.19 3.14
C PHE A 207 9.54 3.86 1.84
N VAL A 208 8.83 4.83 1.27
CA VAL A 208 8.13 4.69 -0.01
C VAL A 208 9.12 4.36 -1.13
N VAL A 209 10.27 5.03 -1.18
CA VAL A 209 11.29 4.71 -2.18
C VAL A 209 11.84 3.31 -1.99
N ASN A 210 12.11 2.88 -0.75
CA ASN A 210 12.57 1.52 -0.48
C ASN A 210 11.54 0.48 -0.96
N ILE A 211 10.23 0.73 -0.81
CA ILE A 211 9.17 -0.12 -1.35
C ILE A 211 9.25 -0.22 -2.88
N PHE A 212 9.40 0.90 -3.58
CA PHE A 212 9.52 0.91 -5.05
C PHE A 212 10.79 0.22 -5.53
N GLU A 213 11.96 0.59 -5.00
CA GLU A 213 13.26 0.04 -5.39
C GLU A 213 13.46 -1.41 -4.92
N GLY A 214 12.71 -1.85 -3.91
CA GLY A 214 12.90 -3.16 -3.28
C GLY A 214 14.11 -3.21 -2.35
N ALA A 215 14.52 -2.09 -1.76
CA ALA A 215 15.66 -1.99 -0.86
C ALA A 215 15.26 -2.37 0.58
N GLU A 216 15.67 -3.55 1.04
CA GLU A 216 15.29 -4.10 2.36
C GLU A 216 16.10 -3.53 3.53
#